data_AF-A0A966Q3K4-F1
#
_entry.id   AF-A0A966Q3K4-F1
#
_cell.length_a   1.000
_cell.length_b   1.000
_cell.length_c   1.000
_cell.angle_alpha   90.00
_cell.angle_beta   90.00
_cell.angle_gamma   90.00
#
_symmetry.space_group_name_H-M   'P 1'
#
loop_
_entity.id
_entity.type
_entity.pdbx_description
1 polymer ?
#
loop_
_entity_poly.entity_id
_entity_poly.type
_entity_poly.pdbx_seq_one_letter_code
_entity_poly.pdbx_strand_id
1 'polypeptide(L)'
;MKKLLPAILCFALVVFASAQEWSAQKLLADPDKNLGKKVNLFIYYVEVPAINATEDVDYRDFSVYTAKQSMSGFDAGGYITVRVSRKDAGNFTQKYGTKTDYKQAKVFTGIFRSENGLFIVDSTAVPKEAPMKW
;
A
#
# COMPACT_ATOMS: atom_id res chain seq x y z
N MET A 1 -10.44 -58.73 -3.69
CA MET A 1 -9.15 -58.21 -3.19
C MET A 1 -9.26 -56.69 -3.05
N LYS A 2 -9.01 -56.15 -1.85
CA LYS A 2 -9.03 -54.73 -1.50
C LYS A 2 -7.81 -54.01 -2.10
N LYS A 3 -7.97 -52.87 -2.79
CA LYS A 3 -6.97 -51.77 -2.91
C LYS A 3 -7.72 -50.46 -3.22
N LEU A 4 -7.98 -49.62 -2.21
CA LEU A 4 -7.21 -48.42 -1.80
C LEU A 4 -7.34 -47.23 -2.77
N LEU A 5 -8.17 -46.27 -2.36
CA LEU A 5 -8.17 -44.87 -2.83
C LEU A 5 -6.80 -44.22 -2.58
N PRO A 6 -6.49 -43.15 -3.33
CA PRO A 6 -5.90 -41.96 -2.74
C PRO A 6 -6.90 -40.81 -2.80
N ALA A 7 -7.31 -40.36 -1.61
CA ALA A 7 -7.93 -39.05 -1.43
C ALA A 7 -6.88 -37.99 -1.79
N ILE A 8 -7.12 -37.26 -2.88
CA ILE A 8 -6.32 -36.10 -3.26
C ILE A 8 -6.64 -35.00 -2.24
N LEU A 9 -5.78 -34.92 -1.22
CA LEU A 9 -5.78 -33.85 -0.25
C LEU A 9 -5.33 -32.57 -0.96
N CYS A 10 -6.30 -31.77 -1.43
CA CYS A 10 -6.05 -30.42 -1.92
C CYS A 10 -5.48 -29.57 -0.78
N PHE A 11 -4.15 -29.52 -0.70
CA PHE A 11 -3.44 -28.53 0.10
C PHE A 11 -3.69 -27.17 -0.55
N ALA A 12 -4.68 -26.43 -0.05
CA ALA A 12 -4.84 -25.02 -0.33
C ALA A 12 -3.67 -24.28 0.32
N LEU A 13 -2.54 -24.22 -0.40
CA LEU A 13 -1.44 -23.31 -0.12
C LEU A 13 -1.97 -21.89 -0.33
N VAL A 14 -2.53 -21.30 0.72
CA VAL A 14 -2.78 -19.86 0.80
C VAL A 14 -1.41 -19.21 0.86
N VAL A 15 -0.85 -18.92 -0.31
CA VAL A 15 0.35 -18.09 -0.44
C VAL A 15 -0.07 -16.69 -0.02
N PHE A 16 0.11 -16.36 1.26
CA PHE A 16 0.17 -14.98 1.69
C PHE A 16 1.42 -14.39 1.04
N ALA A 17 1.28 -13.86 -0.17
CA ALA A 17 2.29 -12.98 -0.74
C ALA A 17 2.48 -11.85 0.27
N SER A 18 3.59 -11.89 1.01
CA SER A 18 3.96 -10.83 1.92
C SER A 18 4.03 -9.56 1.10
N ALA A 19 3.19 -8.58 1.45
CA ALA A 19 3.21 -7.29 0.77
C ALA A 19 4.64 -6.75 0.91
N GLN A 20 5.32 -6.60 -0.22
CA GLN A 20 6.72 -6.23 -0.23
C GLN A 20 6.81 -4.80 0.31
N GLU A 21 7.80 -4.57 1.16
CA GLU A 21 8.01 -3.25 1.74
C GLU A 21 8.61 -2.33 0.68
N TRP A 22 8.00 -1.16 0.53
CA TRP A 22 8.24 -0.23 -0.56
C TRP A 22 8.27 1.21 -0.07
N SER A 23 9.20 1.99 -0.61
CA SER A 23 9.19 3.46 -0.52
C SER A 23 8.55 4.04 -1.78
N ALA A 24 8.13 5.31 -1.74
CA ALA A 24 7.59 6.00 -2.91
C ALA A 24 8.59 5.96 -4.08
N GLN A 25 9.87 6.23 -3.81
CA GLN A 25 10.94 6.19 -4.80
C GLN A 25 11.03 4.84 -5.50
N LYS A 26 10.87 3.72 -4.78
CA LYS A 26 10.93 2.37 -5.37
C LYS A 26 9.70 2.07 -6.23
N LEU A 27 8.51 2.52 -5.83
CA LEU A 27 7.29 2.35 -6.62
C LEU A 27 7.35 3.17 -7.92
N LEU A 28 7.81 4.42 -7.82
CA LEU A 28 7.86 5.37 -8.92
C LEU A 28 9.04 5.15 -9.87
N ALA A 29 10.08 4.42 -9.46
CA ALA A 29 11.20 4.06 -10.34
C ALA A 29 10.79 3.08 -11.46
N ASP A 30 9.78 2.26 -11.22
CA ASP A 30 9.25 1.31 -12.20
C ASP A 30 7.74 1.10 -11.96
N PRO A 31 6.91 2.09 -12.33
CA PRO A 31 5.51 2.08 -11.99
C PRO A 31 4.77 0.91 -12.63
N ASP A 32 5.10 0.57 -13.89
CA ASP A 32 4.45 -0.50 -14.64
C ASP A 32 4.60 -1.86 -13.97
N LYS A 33 5.76 -2.14 -13.35
CA LYS A 33 5.95 -3.37 -12.58
C LYS A 33 5.18 -3.41 -11.27
N ASN A 34 4.79 -2.26 -10.73
CA ASN A 34 4.17 -2.16 -9.40
C ASN A 34 2.65 -1.94 -9.46
N LEU A 35 2.12 -1.46 -10.59
CA LEU A 35 0.69 -1.17 -10.76
C LEU A 35 -0.19 -2.38 -10.45
N GLY A 36 -1.26 -2.14 -9.67
CA GLY A 36 -2.23 -3.14 -9.24
C GLY A 36 -1.75 -4.06 -8.11
N LYS A 37 -0.50 -3.93 -7.64
CA LYS A 37 0.02 -4.75 -6.54
C LYS A 37 -0.34 -4.17 -5.18
N LYS A 38 -0.52 -5.05 -4.20
CA LYS A 38 -0.68 -4.71 -2.79
C LYS A 38 0.68 -4.35 -2.18
N VAL A 39 0.83 -3.10 -1.74
CA VAL A 39 2.08 -2.49 -1.31
C VAL A 39 2.08 -2.14 0.17
N ASN A 40 3.24 -2.27 0.82
CA ASN A 40 3.48 -1.77 2.18
C ASN A 40 4.38 -0.53 2.11
N LEU A 41 3.80 0.66 2.34
CA LEU A 41 4.52 1.93 2.44
C LEU A 41 4.98 2.19 3.87
N PHE A 42 6.24 2.58 4.05
CA PHE A 42 6.72 3.12 5.31
C PHE A 42 6.51 4.63 5.34
N ILE A 43 5.55 5.12 6.12
CA ILE A 43 5.20 6.54 6.23
C ILE A 43 5.81 7.13 7.51
N TYR A 44 6.61 8.19 7.38
CA TYR A 44 7.15 8.93 8.54
C TYR A 44 6.50 10.30 8.73
N TYR A 45 5.78 10.78 7.72
CA TYR A 45 5.08 12.06 7.79
C TYR A 45 3.95 12.13 6.77
N VAL A 46 2.82 12.67 7.20
CA VAL A 46 1.73 13.04 6.31
C VAL A 46 1.60 14.56 6.32
N GLU A 47 1.66 15.13 5.13
CA GLU A 47 1.22 16.49 4.89
C GLU A 47 -0.26 16.41 4.52
N VAL A 48 -1.10 17.04 5.33
CA VAL A 48 -2.55 17.11 5.08
C VAL A 48 -2.76 18.30 4.16
N PRO A 49 -3.05 18.12 2.85
CA PRO A 49 -3.34 19.26 2.00
C PRO A 49 -4.67 19.89 2.43
N ALA A 50 -4.69 21.23 2.50
CA ALA A 50 -5.88 22.02 2.81
C ALA A 50 -7.04 21.78 1.82
N ILE A 51 -6.74 21.24 0.63
CA ILE A 51 -7.68 20.97 -0.47
C ILE A 51 -8.76 19.93 -0.14
N ASN A 52 -8.55 19.09 0.87
CA ASN A 52 -9.50 18.06 1.28
C ASN A 52 -10.66 18.54 2.17
N ALA A 53 -10.74 19.85 2.45
CA ALA A 53 -11.75 20.41 3.34
C ALA A 53 -13.14 20.53 2.71
N THR A 54 -13.27 20.52 1.37
CA THR A 54 -14.50 21.00 0.70
C THR A 54 -15.19 20.03 -0.25
N GLU A 55 -14.57 18.90 -0.65
CA GLU A 55 -15.18 17.98 -1.62
C GLU A 55 -15.96 16.83 -0.94
N ASP A 56 -17.19 16.58 -1.41
CA ASP A 56 -18.08 15.50 -0.93
C ASP A 56 -17.79 14.18 -1.66
N VAL A 57 -16.55 13.71 -1.53
CA VAL A 57 -16.11 12.39 -2.01
C VAL A 57 -15.94 11.41 -0.85
N ASP A 58 -16.13 10.12 -1.12
CA ASP A 58 -16.05 9.02 -0.13
C ASP A 58 -14.61 8.67 0.30
N TYR A 59 -13.63 9.42 -0.19
CA TYR A 59 -12.21 9.22 0.10
C TYR A 59 -11.52 10.55 0.44
N ARG A 60 -10.27 10.46 0.91
CA ARG A 60 -9.38 11.59 1.14
C ARG A 60 -7.99 11.23 0.66
N ASP A 61 -7.38 12.14 -0.08
CA ASP A 61 -6.06 11.98 -0.65
C ASP A 61 -5.02 12.76 0.16
N PHE A 62 -4.01 12.08 0.67
CA PHE A 62 -2.97 12.62 1.52
C PHE A 62 -1.64 12.63 0.80
N SER A 63 -0.89 13.73 0.90
CA SER A 63 0.51 13.74 0.50
C SER A 63 1.32 13.08 1.61
N VAL A 64 1.98 11.96 1.31
CA VAL A 64 2.71 11.19 2.33
C VAL A 64 4.18 11.12 1.98
N TYR A 65 5.01 11.38 2.97
CA TYR A 65 6.45 11.21 2.87
C TYR A 65 6.83 9.85 3.43
N THR A 66 7.60 9.13 2.63
CA THR A 66 7.94 7.74 2.88
C THR A 66 9.40 7.59 3.30
N ALA A 67 9.69 6.59 4.12
CA ALA A 67 11.05 6.15 4.42
C ALA A 67 11.43 5.00 3.49
N LYS A 68 12.72 4.89 3.16
CA LYS A 68 13.30 3.70 2.54
C LYS A 68 14.25 3.05 3.52
N GLN A 69 14.21 1.72 3.57
CA GLN A 69 15.24 0.96 4.25
C GLN A 69 16.47 0.87 3.33
N SER A 70 17.64 1.14 3.89
CA SER A 70 18.95 1.02 3.25
C SER A 70 19.88 0.16 4.11
N MET A 71 21.04 -0.21 3.57
CA MET A 71 22.01 -1.02 4.34
C MET A 71 22.49 -0.31 5.61
N SER A 72 22.49 1.03 5.62
CA SER A 72 22.94 1.87 6.73
C SER A 72 21.80 2.29 7.68
N GLY A 73 20.55 1.90 7.41
CA GLY A 73 19.41 2.23 8.26
C GLY A 73 18.17 2.66 7.47
N PHE A 74 17.56 3.77 7.85
CA PHE A 74 16.39 4.33 7.19
C PHE A 74 16.69 5.73 6.65
N ASP A 75 16.36 5.96 5.39
CA ASP A 75 16.57 7.22 4.67
C ASP A 75 15.25 7.77 4.11
N ALA A 76 15.29 8.99 3.58
CA ALA A 76 14.18 9.54 2.82
C ALA A 76 13.86 8.66 1.59
N GLY A 77 12.60 8.23 1.50
CA GLY A 77 12.05 7.36 0.47
C GLY A 77 11.22 8.08 -0.59
N GLY A 78 11.15 9.42 -0.57
CA GLY A 78 10.32 10.22 -1.48
C GLY A 78 8.88 10.40 -0.98
N TYR A 79 8.03 11.03 -1.78
CA TYR A 79 6.62 11.28 -1.45
C TYR A 79 5.68 10.65 -2.50
N ILE A 80 4.47 10.33 -2.08
CA ILE A 80 3.41 9.76 -2.93
C ILE A 80 2.05 10.18 -2.38
N THR A 81 1.01 10.11 -3.22
CA THR A 81 -0.37 10.28 -2.76
C THR A 81 -0.89 8.98 -2.15
N VAL A 82 -1.52 9.05 -0.98
CA VAL A 82 -2.25 7.95 -0.37
C VAL A 82 -3.73 8.29 -0.34
N ARG A 83 -4.55 7.38 -0.85
CA ARG A 83 -6.00 7.47 -0.78
C ARG A 83 -6.52 6.57 0.33
N VAL A 84 -7.31 7.16 1.22
CA VAL A 84 -8.03 6.44 2.28
C VAL A 84 -9.50 6.77 2.23
N SER A 85 -10.33 5.87 2.76
CA SER A 85 -11.77 6.14 2.88
C SER A 85 -12.01 7.35 3.79
N ARG A 86 -13.07 8.11 3.53
CA ARG A 86 -13.45 9.27 4.35
C ARG A 86 -13.67 8.90 5.81
N LYS A 87 -14.21 7.72 6.09
CA LYS A 87 -14.41 7.20 7.46
C LYS A 87 -13.09 6.91 8.20
N ASP A 88 -12.03 6.54 7.47
CA ASP A 88 -10.74 6.19 8.05
C ASP A 88 -9.75 7.37 8.08
N ALA A 89 -10.07 8.47 7.38
CA ALA A 89 -9.20 9.64 7.22
C ALA A 89 -8.78 10.29 8.56
N GLY A 90 -9.69 10.33 9.55
CA GLY A 90 -9.39 10.84 10.89
C GLY A 90 -8.35 9.97 11.61
N ASN A 91 -8.55 8.65 11.62
CA ASN A 91 -7.62 7.69 12.21
C ASN A 91 -6.27 7.68 11.48
N PHE A 92 -6.29 7.84 10.16
CA PHE A 92 -5.08 7.96 9.35
C PHE A 92 -4.26 9.19 9.79
N THR A 93 -4.89 10.35 9.92
CA THR A 93 -4.21 11.58 10.35
C THR A 93 -3.69 11.48 11.78
N GLN A 94 -4.45 10.86 12.70
CA GLN A 94 -3.95 10.60 14.06
C GLN A 94 -2.73 9.68 14.08
N LYS A 95 -2.70 8.67 13.21
CA LYS A 95 -1.60 7.70 13.14
C LYS A 95 -0.34 8.28 12.50
N TYR A 96 -0.46 9.09 11.45
CA TYR A 96 0.67 9.52 10.62
C TYR A 96 0.91 11.04 10.55
N GLY A 97 0.05 11.86 11.15
CA GLY A 97 0.11 13.33 11.08
C GLY A 97 1.22 13.96 11.91
N THR A 98 1.72 13.27 12.94
CA THR A 98 2.92 13.70 13.66
C THR A 98 4.15 13.24 12.91
N LYS A 99 4.99 14.20 12.46
CA LYS A 99 6.28 13.90 11.83
C LYS A 99 7.16 13.09 12.79
N THR A 100 7.66 11.95 12.32
CA THR A 100 8.61 11.11 13.05
C THR A 100 9.94 10.98 12.31
N ASP A 101 10.95 10.46 13.00
CA ASP A 101 12.20 10.03 12.37
C ASP A 101 11.94 8.87 11.38
N TYR A 102 12.77 8.73 10.34
CA TYR A 102 12.64 7.65 9.35
C TYR A 102 12.65 6.25 9.99
N LYS A 103 13.40 6.06 11.09
CA LYS A 103 13.46 4.79 11.84
C LYS A 103 12.16 4.47 12.58
N GLN A 104 11.29 5.46 12.76
CA GLN A 104 9.98 5.35 13.39
C GLN A 104 8.85 5.45 12.35
N ALA A 105 9.16 5.21 11.08
CA ALA A 105 8.16 5.15 10.03
C ALA A 105 7.18 4.01 10.31
N LYS A 106 5.89 4.28 10.08
CA LYS A 106 4.79 3.34 10.33
C LYS A 106 4.34 2.74 9.00
N VAL A 107 4.02 1.46 9.00
CA VAL A 107 3.52 0.78 7.78
C VAL A 107 2.10 1.23 7.46
N PHE A 108 1.86 1.53 6.20
CA PHE A 108 0.55 1.67 5.57
C PHE A 108 0.43 0.70 4.40
N THR A 109 -0.71 0.04 4.26
CA THR A 109 -0.92 -0.95 3.21
C THR A 109 -2.03 -0.47 2.29
N GLY A 110 -1.80 -0.57 0.97
CA GLY A 110 -2.81 -0.26 -0.04
C GLY A 110 -2.46 -0.88 -1.39
N ILE A 111 -3.24 -0.58 -2.42
CA ILE A 111 -2.93 -0.99 -3.80
C ILE A 111 -2.28 0.18 -4.52
N PHE A 112 -1.12 -0.04 -5.16
CA PHE A 112 -0.50 0.98 -5.99
C PHE A 112 -1.21 1.09 -7.33
N ARG A 113 -1.71 2.28 -7.66
CA ARG A 113 -2.54 2.55 -8.84
C ARG A 113 -2.13 3.87 -9.49
N SER A 114 -2.64 4.10 -10.69
CA SER A 114 -2.59 5.38 -11.38
C SER A 114 -4.01 5.83 -11.72
N GLU A 115 -4.31 7.10 -11.48
CA GLU A 115 -5.59 7.73 -11.76
C GLU A 115 -5.34 9.15 -12.22
N ASN A 116 -5.88 9.53 -13.39
CA ASN A 116 -5.72 10.87 -13.98
C ASN A 116 -4.25 11.34 -14.07
N GLY A 117 -3.32 10.41 -14.31
CA GLY A 117 -1.88 10.70 -14.37
C GLY A 117 -1.16 10.79 -13.02
N LEU A 118 -1.88 10.62 -11.90
CA LEU A 118 -1.31 10.59 -10.55
C LEU A 118 -1.13 9.15 -10.06
N PHE A 119 0.04 8.86 -9.48
CA PHE A 119 0.28 7.59 -8.79
C PHE A 119 -0.18 7.68 -7.33
N ILE A 120 -0.97 6.68 -6.92
CA ILE A 120 -1.67 6.64 -5.64
C ILE A 120 -1.46 5.28 -4.99
N VAL A 121 -1.31 5.23 -3.66
CA VAL A 121 -1.51 4.01 -2.89
C VAL A 121 -2.87 4.07 -2.20
N ASP A 122 -3.78 3.22 -2.66
CA ASP A 122 -5.20 3.28 -2.33
C ASP A 122 -5.60 2.12 -1.40
N SER A 123 -6.01 2.43 -0.17
CA SER A 123 -6.48 1.41 0.78
C SER A 123 -7.93 0.99 0.56
N THR A 124 -8.67 1.66 -0.33
CA THR A 124 -10.06 1.33 -0.68
C THR A 124 -10.14 0.35 -1.85
N ALA A 125 -9.05 0.22 -2.61
CA ALA A 125 -8.99 -0.66 -3.75
C ALA A 125 -8.82 -2.14 -3.36
N VAL A 126 -9.47 -3.01 -4.11
CA VAL A 126 -9.26 -4.47 -4.07
C VAL A 126 -8.11 -4.84 -5.01
N PRO A 127 -7.20 -5.76 -4.65
CA PRO A 127 -6.18 -6.24 -5.58
C PRO A 127 -6.84 -6.75 -6.86
N LYS A 128 -6.24 -6.48 -8.03
CA LYS A 128 -6.67 -7.20 -9.24
C LYS A 128 -6.37 -8.68 -9.03
N GLU A 129 -7.39 -9.51 -9.01
CA GLU A 129 -7.20 -10.97 -9.01
C GLU A 129 -6.36 -11.33 -10.23
N ALA A 130 -5.30 -12.13 -10.03
CA ALA A 130 -4.60 -12.71 -11.15
C ALA A 130 -5.62 -13.55 -11.93
N PRO A 131 -5.69 -13.47 -13.28
CA PRO A 131 -6.60 -14.29 -14.04
C PRO A 131 -6.32 -15.75 -13.67
N MET A 132 -7.32 -16.45 -13.12
CA MET A 132 -7.26 -17.90 -12.96
C MET A 132 -7.03 -18.48 -14.34
N LYS A 133 -5.82 -19.00 -14.58
CA LYS A 133 -5.59 -19.88 -15.71
C LYS A 133 -6.29 -21.19 -15.37
N TRP A 134 -7.44 -21.41 -15.99
CA TRP A 134 -8.10 -22.70 -16.06
C TRP A 134 -7.28 -23.67 -16.90
#